data_AF-A0AAW2JKI1-F1
#
_entry.id   AF-A0AAW2JKI1-F1
#
_cell.length_a   1.000
_cell.length_b   1.000
_cell.length_c   1.000
_cell.angle_alpha   90.00
_cell.angle_beta   90.00
_cell.angle_gamma   90.00
#
_symmetry.space_group_name_H-M   'P 1'
#
loop_
_entity.id
_entity.type
_entity.pdbx_description
1 polymer ?
#
loop_
_entity_poly.entity_id
_entity_poly.type
_entity_poly.pdbx_seq_one_letter_code
_entity_poly.pdbx_strand_id
1 'polypeptide(L)'
;SKLPHEKVVSDLQVNSENLINYLRQDILILGGVMLKAQEINWSKYQIDVEDVMTITSLSLKIFRKLYFDDNAFHINIPTRNQDTFIRRGYYGGHVDVYKPHGENLYYYDVNSLYPYIMKSYPMPSGDPVWKNNLESVELDSLFGFIEAYVVTRLFGYMFEKKSSPFEGFISDLYESRLEAKKRGDEPMTFIYKILMNSLYGRFDKLNDDYYIVNYISNSQIVDDTEWKAPKHSAVQLSAAITACARIHMYPHISREDCYYTDTDSIVLGSPLSDDLVSSKEWVSLN
;
A
#
# COMPACT_ATOMS: atom_id res chain seq x y z
N SER A 1 1.26 30.40 20.72
CA SER A 1 1.31 29.62 21.98
C SER A 1 0.53 28.33 21.75
N LYS A 2 0.89 27.20 22.37
CA LYS A 2 0.10 25.96 22.27
C LYS A 2 -0.75 25.84 23.53
N LEU A 3 -2.08 25.75 23.39
CA LEU A 3 -2.97 25.40 24.50
C LEU A 3 -2.90 23.88 24.74
N PRO A 4 -2.70 23.39 25.98
CA PRO A 4 -2.70 21.96 26.26
C PRO A 4 -4.10 21.35 26.07
N HIS A 5 -4.18 20.29 25.26
CA HIS A 5 -5.44 19.64 24.84
C HIS A 5 -6.33 19.20 26.03
N GLU A 6 -5.73 18.73 27.12
CA GLU A 6 -6.44 18.21 28.30
C GLU A 6 -7.21 19.29 29.10
N LYS A 7 -6.87 20.58 28.95
CA LYS A 7 -7.53 21.69 29.68
C LYS A 7 -8.75 22.28 28.95
N VAL A 8 -8.98 21.91 27.68
CA VAL A 8 -9.95 22.58 26.81
C VAL A 8 -11.35 21.96 26.89
N VAL A 9 -11.45 20.68 27.30
CA VAL A 9 -12.71 19.91 27.24
C VAL A 9 -13.64 20.21 28.43
N SER A 10 -13.13 20.66 29.58
CA SER A 10 -13.95 20.96 30.76
C SER A 10 -14.54 22.38 30.80
N ASP A 11 -13.92 23.36 30.13
CA ASP A 11 -14.22 24.79 30.32
C ASP A 11 -14.23 25.59 28.99
N LEU A 12 -15.05 25.15 28.03
CA LEU A 12 -15.22 25.82 26.73
C LEU A 12 -15.71 27.27 26.84
N GLN A 13 -16.55 27.59 27.83
CA GLN A 13 -17.04 28.96 28.04
C GLN A 13 -15.94 29.89 28.56
N VAL A 14 -15.09 29.43 29.47
CA VAL A 14 -14.03 30.24 30.11
C VAL A 14 -12.92 30.58 29.12
N ASN A 15 -12.63 29.69 28.16
CA ASN A 15 -11.57 29.89 27.16
C ASN A 15 -12.09 30.39 25.80
N SER A 16 -13.36 30.74 25.70
CA SER A 16 -14.04 31.07 24.43
C SER A 16 -13.32 32.16 23.63
N GLU A 17 -12.92 33.27 24.27
CA GLU A 17 -12.19 34.36 23.60
C GLU A 17 -10.84 33.92 23.04
N ASN A 18 -10.08 33.14 23.83
CA ASN A 18 -8.79 32.60 23.39
C ASN A 18 -8.96 31.63 22.22
N LEU A 19 -9.94 30.72 22.31
CA LEU A 19 -10.24 29.75 21.24
C LEU A 19 -10.68 30.45 19.96
N ILE A 20 -11.51 31.50 20.04
CA ILE A 20 -11.90 32.31 18.89
C ILE A 20 -10.66 32.95 18.23
N ASN A 21 -9.70 33.43 19.01
CA ASN A 21 -8.47 34.00 18.46
C ASN A 21 -7.60 32.94 17.77
N TYR A 22 -7.49 31.72 18.31
CA TYR A 22 -6.82 30.61 17.63
C TYR A 22 -7.53 30.23 16.32
N LEU A 23 -8.85 30.07 16.35
CA LEU A 23 -9.63 29.74 15.16
C LEU A 23 -9.51 30.81 14.07
N ARG A 24 -9.52 32.09 14.45
CA ARG A 24 -9.25 33.20 13.51
C ARG A 24 -7.87 33.08 12.90
N GLN A 25 -6.85 32.79 13.70
CA GLN A 25 -5.49 32.63 13.22
C GLN A 25 -5.37 31.46 12.23
N ASP A 26 -6.00 30.31 12.52
CA ASP A 26 -5.99 29.13 11.63
C ASP A 26 -6.70 29.42 10.30
N ILE A 27 -7.84 30.11 10.33
CA ILE A 27 -8.56 30.54 9.11
C ILE A 27 -7.70 31.50 8.28
N LEU A 28 -7.03 32.47 8.91
CA LEU A 28 -6.16 33.42 8.22
C LEU A 28 -4.94 32.75 7.60
N ILE A 29 -4.30 31.81 8.31
CA ILE A 29 -3.17 31.03 7.79
C ILE A 29 -3.62 30.18 6.60
N LEU A 30 -4.72 29.44 6.75
CA LEU A 30 -5.26 28.61 5.68
C LEU A 30 -5.62 29.47 4.45
N GLY A 31 -6.30 30.59 4.65
CA GLY A 31 -6.62 31.54 3.58
C GLY A 31 -5.37 32.06 2.87
N GLY A 32 -4.32 32.44 3.61
CA GLY A 32 -3.05 32.87 3.05
C GLY A 32 -2.34 31.78 2.22
N VAL A 33 -2.32 30.54 2.72
CA VAL A 33 -1.75 29.39 1.99
C VAL A 33 -2.55 29.11 0.71
N MET A 34 -3.88 29.16 0.78
CA MET A 34 -4.74 28.93 -0.38
C MET A 34 -4.57 30.00 -1.45
N LEU A 35 -4.51 31.28 -1.07
CA LEU A 35 -4.22 32.39 -2.00
C LEU A 35 -2.85 32.23 -2.65
N LYS A 36 -1.83 31.80 -1.88
CA LYS A 36 -0.50 31.56 -2.45
C LYS A 36 -0.49 30.36 -3.40
N ALA A 37 -1.21 29.30 -3.08
CA ALA A 37 -1.37 28.14 -3.95
C ALA A 37 -2.09 28.52 -5.25
N GLN A 38 -3.13 29.36 -5.18
CA GLN A 38 -3.84 29.89 -6.34
C GLN A 38 -2.89 30.72 -7.23
N GLU A 39 -2.14 31.65 -6.64
CA GLU A 39 -1.15 32.47 -7.36
C GLU A 39 -0.10 31.60 -8.10
N ILE A 40 0.45 30.58 -7.42
CA ILE A 40 1.45 29.67 -8.02
C ILE A 40 0.83 28.84 -9.15
N ASN A 41 -0.36 28.28 -8.96
CA ASN A 41 -1.01 27.45 -9.97
C ASN A 41 -1.46 28.27 -11.18
N TRP A 42 -1.99 29.47 -10.95
CA TRP A 42 -2.34 30.39 -12.01
C TRP A 42 -1.10 30.80 -12.81
N SER A 43 -0.05 31.27 -12.14
CA SER A 43 1.17 31.72 -12.81
C SER A 43 1.86 30.62 -13.62
N LYS A 44 1.99 29.41 -13.07
CA LYS A 44 2.69 28.30 -13.74
C LYS A 44 1.86 27.53 -14.76
N TYR A 45 0.58 27.27 -14.45
CA TYR A 45 -0.24 26.33 -15.20
C TYR A 45 -1.48 26.96 -15.82
N GLN A 46 -1.76 28.23 -15.50
CA GLN A 46 -2.97 28.95 -15.92
C GLN A 46 -4.24 28.17 -15.54
N ILE A 47 -4.23 27.58 -14.33
CA ILE A 47 -5.33 26.82 -13.76
C ILE A 47 -5.69 27.46 -12.43
N ASP A 48 -6.97 27.76 -12.25
CA ASP A 48 -7.48 28.17 -10.96
C ASP A 48 -7.66 26.94 -10.05
N VAL A 49 -7.22 27.06 -8.80
CA VAL A 49 -7.40 26.02 -7.78
C VAL A 49 -8.85 25.92 -7.33
N GLU A 50 -9.65 26.98 -7.50
CA GLU A 50 -11.08 26.97 -7.19
C GLU A 50 -11.87 26.02 -8.10
N ASP A 51 -11.37 25.78 -9.33
CA ASP A 51 -12.00 24.87 -10.29
C ASP A 51 -11.74 23.37 -9.99
N VAL A 52 -10.91 23.05 -8.99
CA VAL A 52 -10.43 21.69 -8.73
C VAL A 52 -10.53 21.35 -7.25
N MET A 53 -11.29 20.28 -6.94
CA MET A 53 -11.55 19.90 -5.54
C MET A 53 -10.37 19.20 -4.85
N THR A 54 -9.48 18.56 -5.61
CA THR A 54 -8.39 17.74 -5.03
C THR A 54 -7.07 17.96 -5.77
N ILE A 55 -5.95 17.71 -5.08
CA ILE A 55 -4.60 17.72 -5.67
C ILE A 55 -4.52 16.74 -6.85
N THR A 56 -5.18 15.59 -6.75
CA THR A 56 -5.25 14.60 -7.84
C THR A 56 -5.96 15.17 -9.07
N SER A 57 -7.10 15.86 -8.88
CA SER A 57 -7.82 16.53 -9.97
C SER A 57 -6.99 17.66 -10.59
N LEU A 58 -6.29 18.43 -9.78
CA LEU A 58 -5.36 19.47 -10.24
C LEU A 58 -4.22 18.89 -11.08
N SER A 59 -3.56 17.83 -10.59
CA SER A 59 -2.49 17.12 -11.31
C SER A 59 -2.97 16.58 -12.65
N LEU A 60 -4.15 15.93 -12.68
CA LEU A 60 -4.75 15.43 -13.91
C LEU A 60 -5.11 16.56 -14.88
N LYS A 61 -5.65 17.69 -14.39
CA LYS A 61 -5.97 18.86 -15.22
C LYS A 61 -4.70 19.47 -15.82
N ILE A 62 -3.62 19.58 -15.04
CA ILE A 62 -2.31 20.04 -15.50
C ILE A 62 -1.78 19.08 -16.59
N PHE A 63 -1.76 17.77 -16.32
CA PHE A 63 -1.31 16.76 -17.28
C PHE A 63 -2.09 16.85 -18.61
N ARG A 64 -3.43 16.83 -18.53
CA ARG A 64 -4.30 16.90 -19.71
C ARG A 64 -4.16 18.19 -20.50
N LYS A 65 -3.90 19.31 -19.83
CA LYS A 65 -3.81 20.63 -20.46
C LYS A 65 -2.46 20.88 -21.12
N LEU A 66 -1.37 20.47 -20.47
CA LEU A 66 -0.01 20.90 -20.84
C LEU A 66 0.86 19.79 -21.44
N TYR A 67 0.57 18.52 -21.15
CA TYR A 67 1.47 17.41 -21.43
C TYR A 67 0.83 16.28 -22.23
N PHE A 68 -0.49 16.17 -22.24
CA PHE A 68 -1.20 15.09 -22.91
C PHE A 68 -1.56 15.46 -24.36
N ASP A 69 -1.15 14.61 -25.30
CA ASP A 69 -1.58 14.64 -26.70
C ASP A 69 -2.21 13.29 -27.05
N ASP A 70 -3.54 13.28 -27.18
CA ASP A 70 -4.31 12.06 -27.46
C ASP A 70 -3.99 11.47 -28.85
N ASN A 71 -3.49 12.29 -29.79
CA ASN A 71 -3.06 11.79 -31.10
C ASN A 71 -1.75 11.00 -31.01
N ALA A 72 -0.88 11.35 -30.06
CA ALA A 72 0.40 10.70 -29.83
C ALA A 72 0.27 9.48 -28.90
N PHE A 73 -0.63 9.56 -27.90
CA PHE A 73 -0.84 8.50 -26.92
C PHE A 73 -2.33 8.44 -26.54
N HIS A 74 -3.09 7.58 -27.21
CA HIS A 74 -4.51 7.43 -26.91
C HIS A 74 -4.73 6.65 -25.61
N ILE A 75 -5.53 7.20 -24.69
CA ILE A 75 -5.92 6.50 -23.46
C ILE A 75 -7.33 5.93 -23.64
N ASN A 76 -7.41 4.64 -23.94
CA ASN A 76 -8.69 3.93 -23.98
C ASN A 76 -9.34 3.88 -22.59
N ILE A 77 -10.65 4.12 -22.52
CA ILE A 77 -11.44 3.93 -21.30
C ILE A 77 -11.92 2.46 -21.28
N PRO A 78 -11.48 1.63 -20.33
CA PRO A 78 -11.83 0.22 -20.34
C PRO A 78 -13.34 -0.03 -20.18
N THR A 79 -13.85 -1.04 -20.88
CA THR A 79 -15.17 -1.61 -20.59
C THR A 79 -15.17 -2.26 -19.20
N ARG A 80 -16.35 -2.52 -18.62
CA ARG A 80 -16.49 -3.19 -17.32
C ARG A 80 -15.69 -4.50 -17.24
N ASN A 81 -15.74 -5.32 -18.29
CA ASN A 81 -15.04 -6.60 -18.32
C ASN A 81 -13.51 -6.41 -18.35
N GLN A 82 -13.01 -5.46 -19.15
CA GLN A 82 -11.59 -5.12 -19.22
C GLN A 82 -11.09 -4.56 -17.88
N ASP A 83 -11.82 -3.61 -17.29
CA ASP A 83 -11.49 -3.03 -15.97
C ASP A 83 -11.45 -4.13 -14.90
N THR A 84 -12.46 -5.00 -14.85
CA THR A 84 -12.53 -6.12 -13.89
C THR A 84 -11.35 -7.08 -14.08
N PHE A 85 -11.03 -7.45 -15.33
CA PHE A 85 -9.92 -8.33 -15.64
C PHE A 85 -8.58 -7.75 -15.20
N ILE A 86 -8.31 -6.48 -15.54
CA ILE A 86 -7.07 -5.80 -15.17
C ILE A 86 -6.94 -5.65 -13.66
N ARG A 87 -8.03 -5.34 -12.96
CA ARG A 87 -8.04 -5.17 -11.49
C ARG A 87 -7.66 -6.43 -10.74
N ARG A 88 -7.91 -7.62 -11.28
CA ARG A 88 -7.46 -8.89 -10.66
C ARG A 88 -5.94 -8.95 -10.51
N GLY A 89 -5.21 -8.32 -11.43
CA GLY A 89 -3.74 -8.22 -11.40
C GLY A 89 -3.22 -6.89 -10.82
N TYR A 90 -4.11 -6.00 -10.33
CA TYR A 90 -3.71 -4.70 -9.82
C TYR A 90 -3.32 -4.77 -8.35
N TYR A 91 -2.02 -4.89 -8.10
CA TYR A 91 -1.41 -4.88 -6.78
C TYR A 91 -0.61 -3.59 -6.55
N GLY A 92 -0.43 -3.19 -5.29
CA GLY A 92 0.36 -2.03 -4.90
C GLY A 92 1.88 -2.29 -4.86
N GLY A 93 2.57 -1.60 -3.95
CA GLY A 93 3.98 -1.83 -3.64
C GLY A 93 4.23 -3.24 -3.08
N HIS A 94 5.48 -3.69 -3.16
CA HIS A 94 5.91 -4.98 -2.61
C HIS A 94 6.58 -4.76 -1.25
N VAL A 95 6.08 -5.42 -0.20
CA VAL A 95 6.62 -5.32 1.15
C VAL A 95 6.85 -6.71 1.70
N ASP A 96 8.07 -7.01 2.11
CA ASP A 96 8.40 -8.32 2.68
C ASP A 96 9.66 -8.28 3.57
N VAL A 97 9.72 -9.20 4.53
CA VAL A 97 10.87 -9.42 5.43
C VAL A 97 11.44 -10.81 5.12
N TYR A 98 12.56 -10.86 4.42
CA TYR A 98 13.23 -12.11 4.06
C TYR A 98 14.18 -12.61 5.16
N LYS A 99 14.85 -11.69 5.84
CA LYS A 99 15.79 -11.98 6.93
C LYS A 99 15.52 -11.04 8.11
N PRO A 100 15.08 -11.55 9.27
CA PRO A 100 14.65 -10.72 10.39
C PRO A 100 15.80 -10.02 11.14
N HIS A 101 17.04 -10.50 10.99
CA HIS A 101 18.20 -10.01 11.72
C HIS A 101 19.42 -9.93 10.81
N GLY A 102 20.18 -8.83 10.91
CA GLY A 102 21.44 -8.63 10.21
C GLY A 102 22.25 -7.48 10.84
N GLU A 103 23.55 -7.45 10.58
CA GLU A 103 24.49 -6.42 11.05
C GLU A 103 25.18 -5.77 9.86
N ASN A 104 25.56 -4.50 9.98
CA ASN A 104 26.25 -3.72 8.94
C ASN A 104 25.52 -3.74 7.58
N LEU A 105 24.22 -3.47 7.61
CA LEU A 105 23.36 -3.48 6.42
C LEU A 105 23.42 -2.17 5.65
N TYR A 106 23.03 -2.24 4.38
CA TYR A 106 22.96 -1.11 3.46
C TYR A 106 21.50 -0.80 3.14
N TYR A 107 21.07 0.41 3.49
CA TYR A 107 19.73 0.89 3.18
C TYR A 107 19.75 1.73 1.91
N TYR A 108 18.87 1.39 0.97
CA TYR A 108 18.68 2.14 -0.27
C TYR A 108 17.20 2.44 -0.53
N ASP A 109 16.95 3.57 -1.18
CA ASP A 109 15.62 4.01 -1.62
C ASP A 109 15.68 4.50 -3.08
N VAL A 110 14.72 4.13 -3.91
CA VAL A 110 14.63 4.62 -5.28
C VAL A 110 14.06 6.04 -5.27
N ASN A 111 14.78 6.98 -5.88
CA ASN A 111 14.34 8.36 -6.00
C ASN A 111 13.02 8.50 -6.75
N SER A 112 11.92 8.67 -5.99
CA SER A 112 10.58 8.85 -6.56
C SER A 112 10.22 7.73 -7.54
N LEU A 113 10.17 6.48 -7.05
CA LEU A 113 9.95 5.27 -7.86
C LEU A 113 8.83 5.43 -8.89
N TYR A 114 7.60 5.75 -8.46
CA TYR A 114 6.47 5.84 -9.41
C TYR A 114 6.66 6.92 -10.49
N PRO A 115 7.07 8.17 -10.17
CA PRO A 115 7.48 9.14 -11.19
C PRO A 115 8.60 8.66 -12.12
N TYR A 116 9.62 7.96 -11.61
CA TYR A 116 10.69 7.39 -12.43
C TYR A 116 10.13 6.35 -13.42
N ILE A 117 9.24 5.47 -12.96
CA ILE A 117 8.56 4.48 -13.81
C ILE A 117 7.71 5.17 -14.88
N MET A 118 6.87 6.14 -14.49
CA MET A 118 6.03 6.90 -15.43
C MET A 118 6.85 7.62 -16.51
N LYS A 119 8.08 8.03 -16.19
CA LYS A 119 8.99 8.72 -17.11
C LYS A 119 9.74 7.76 -18.04
N SER A 120 10.15 6.59 -17.54
CA SER A 120 11.19 5.76 -18.18
C SER A 120 10.65 4.46 -18.78
N TYR A 121 9.46 4.01 -18.37
CA TYR A 121 8.88 2.74 -18.81
C TYR A 121 7.75 2.94 -19.83
N PRO A 122 7.56 1.98 -20.76
CA PRO A 122 6.43 2.00 -21.68
C PRO A 122 5.10 1.86 -20.92
N MET A 123 4.06 2.52 -21.42
CA MET A 123 2.71 2.53 -20.82
C MET A 123 1.65 2.03 -21.81
N PRO A 124 0.57 1.36 -21.35
CA PRO A 124 -0.47 0.86 -22.23
C PRO A 124 -1.28 1.99 -22.87
N SER A 125 -1.29 2.01 -24.20
CA SER A 125 -1.99 2.98 -25.05
C SER A 125 -2.84 2.26 -26.11
N GLY A 126 -3.80 2.97 -26.67
CA GLY A 126 -4.67 2.49 -27.74
C GLY A 126 -5.72 1.49 -27.25
N ASP A 127 -6.42 0.90 -28.21
CA ASP A 127 -7.47 -0.08 -27.95
C ASP A 127 -6.87 -1.45 -27.62
N PRO A 128 -7.25 -2.08 -26.50
CA PRO A 128 -6.74 -3.39 -26.12
C PRO A 128 -7.28 -4.48 -27.06
N VAL A 129 -6.40 -5.38 -27.49
CA VAL A 129 -6.74 -6.53 -28.34
C VAL A 129 -6.71 -7.81 -27.50
N TRP A 130 -7.85 -8.50 -27.43
CA TRP A 130 -7.92 -9.80 -26.75
C TRP A 130 -7.28 -10.91 -27.60
N LYS A 131 -6.37 -11.67 -26.99
CA LYS A 131 -5.74 -12.84 -27.62
C LYS A 131 -6.08 -14.11 -26.82
N ASN A 132 -6.73 -15.07 -27.50
CA ASN A 132 -7.19 -16.33 -26.89
C ASN A 132 -6.08 -17.37 -26.69
N ASN A 133 -5.00 -17.30 -27.46
CA ASN A 133 -3.90 -18.26 -27.40
C ASN A 133 -2.57 -17.51 -27.39
N LEU A 134 -1.80 -17.74 -26.32
CA LEU A 134 -0.46 -17.19 -26.11
C LEU A 134 0.61 -18.29 -25.93
N GLU A 135 0.26 -19.57 -26.14
CA GLU A 135 1.15 -20.73 -25.88
C GLU A 135 2.45 -20.69 -26.70
N SER A 136 2.40 -20.15 -27.92
CA SER A 136 3.54 -20.06 -28.82
C SER A 136 4.21 -18.68 -28.83
N VAL A 137 3.89 -17.83 -27.85
CA VAL A 137 4.43 -16.46 -27.78
C VAL A 137 5.40 -16.36 -26.61
N GLU A 138 6.62 -15.91 -26.88
CA GLU A 138 7.62 -15.63 -25.85
C GLU A 138 7.09 -14.55 -24.90
N LEU A 139 7.15 -14.81 -23.59
CA LEU A 139 6.60 -13.92 -22.56
C LEU A 139 7.24 -12.52 -22.62
N ASP A 140 8.54 -12.43 -22.86
CA ASP A 140 9.29 -11.16 -22.95
C ASP A 140 8.85 -10.29 -24.13
N SER A 141 8.18 -10.87 -25.13
CA SER A 141 7.63 -10.12 -26.27
C SER A 141 6.23 -9.55 -26.00
N LEU A 142 5.60 -9.93 -24.89
CA LEU A 142 4.25 -9.49 -24.53
C LEU A 142 4.30 -8.19 -23.74
N PHE A 143 3.37 -7.29 -24.06
CA PHE A 143 3.13 -6.08 -23.29
C PHE A 143 1.62 -5.94 -23.05
N GLY A 144 1.19 -6.05 -21.79
CA GLY A 144 -0.21 -6.00 -21.42
C GLY A 144 -0.51 -6.80 -20.14
N PHE A 145 -1.76 -7.21 -20.00
CA PHE A 145 -2.25 -7.97 -18.85
C PHE A 145 -2.61 -9.38 -19.29
N ILE A 146 -2.07 -10.38 -18.59
CA ILE A 146 -2.33 -11.79 -18.84
C ILE A 146 -2.82 -12.46 -17.57
N GLU A 147 -3.74 -13.41 -17.72
CA GLU A 147 -4.13 -14.32 -16.67
C GLU A 147 -3.49 -15.67 -17.00
N ALA A 148 -2.66 -16.18 -16.11
CA ALA A 148 -1.86 -17.39 -16.34
C ALA A 148 -2.02 -18.37 -15.18
N TYR A 149 -2.12 -19.66 -15.50
CA TYR A 149 -2.08 -20.73 -14.52
C TYR A 149 -0.64 -21.18 -14.32
N VAL A 150 -0.08 -20.93 -13.14
CA VAL A 150 1.28 -21.36 -12.80
C VAL A 150 1.23 -22.77 -12.23
N VAL A 151 1.72 -23.75 -12.99
CA VAL A 151 1.89 -25.12 -12.50
C VAL A 151 3.30 -25.26 -11.94
N THR A 152 3.41 -25.31 -10.61
CA THR A 152 4.68 -25.58 -9.91
C THR A 152 4.62 -26.91 -9.17
N ARG A 153 5.79 -27.52 -8.92
CA ARG A 153 5.87 -28.72 -8.08
C ARG A 153 5.64 -28.32 -6.62
N LEU A 154 4.57 -28.81 -6.02
CA LEU A 154 4.28 -28.61 -4.61
C LEU A 154 5.06 -29.62 -3.77
N PHE A 155 5.86 -29.12 -2.84
CA PHE A 155 6.47 -29.91 -1.78
C PHE A 155 5.85 -29.45 -0.45
N GLY A 156 5.49 -30.38 0.42
CA GLY A 156 4.87 -30.03 1.69
C GLY A 156 4.97 -31.15 2.71
N TYR A 157 5.05 -30.76 3.97
CA TYR A 157 4.89 -31.67 5.10
C TYR A 157 3.39 -31.82 5.38
N MET A 158 2.88 -33.05 5.25
CA MET A 158 1.50 -33.37 5.57
C MET A 158 1.44 -33.89 7.01
N PHE A 159 0.57 -33.31 7.83
CA PHE A 159 0.35 -33.74 9.21
C PHE A 159 -0.91 -34.58 9.32
N GLU A 160 -0.92 -35.55 10.24
CA GLU A 160 -2.11 -36.32 10.57
C GLU A 160 -3.18 -35.37 11.15
N LYS A 161 -4.41 -35.48 10.66
CA LYS A 161 -5.52 -34.69 11.17
C LYS A 161 -5.98 -35.29 12.51
N LYS A 162 -5.65 -34.61 13.62
CA LYS A 162 -6.13 -34.93 14.98
C LYS A 162 -7.09 -33.88 15.51
N SER A 163 -7.81 -34.22 16.58
CA SER A 163 -8.59 -33.24 17.35
C SER A 163 -7.68 -32.16 17.93
N SER A 164 -8.21 -30.95 18.11
CA SER A 164 -7.44 -29.82 18.59
C SER A 164 -7.00 -30.06 20.05
N PRO A 165 -5.70 -30.05 20.38
CA PRO A 165 -5.27 -30.15 21.77
C PRO A 165 -5.66 -28.91 22.60
N PHE A 166 -6.09 -27.84 21.93
CA PHE A 166 -6.50 -26.57 22.55
C PHE A 166 -7.99 -26.53 22.89
N GLU A 167 -8.77 -27.56 22.52
CA GLU A 167 -10.22 -27.57 22.71
C GLU A 167 -10.63 -27.31 24.16
N GLY A 168 -10.05 -28.04 25.12
CA GLY A 168 -10.33 -27.82 26.55
C GLY A 168 -9.92 -26.42 27.01
N PHE A 169 -8.70 -25.99 26.69
CA PHE A 169 -8.19 -24.67 27.09
C PHE A 169 -9.07 -23.51 26.58
N ILE A 170 -9.46 -23.56 25.30
CA ILE A 170 -10.30 -22.51 24.70
C ILE A 170 -11.71 -22.55 25.27
N SER A 171 -12.31 -23.74 25.39
CA SER A 171 -13.66 -23.89 25.95
C SER A 171 -13.72 -23.34 27.39
N ASP A 172 -12.80 -23.73 28.26
CA ASP A 172 -12.77 -23.33 29.67
C ASP A 172 -12.61 -21.80 29.83
N LEU A 173 -11.69 -21.19 29.08
CA LEU A 173 -11.46 -19.74 29.15
C LEU A 173 -12.59 -18.94 28.51
N TYR A 174 -13.22 -19.47 27.46
CA TYR A 174 -14.37 -18.84 26.84
C TYR A 174 -15.57 -18.83 27.78
N GLU A 175 -15.87 -19.95 28.43
CA GLU A 175 -16.92 -20.04 29.47
C GLU A 175 -16.62 -19.10 30.63
N SER A 176 -15.39 -19.10 31.15
CA SER A 176 -14.96 -18.20 32.23
C SER A 176 -15.13 -16.72 31.86
N ARG A 177 -14.90 -16.37 30.58
CA ARG A 177 -15.13 -15.02 30.05
C ARG A 177 -16.61 -14.66 29.97
N LEU A 178 -17.49 -15.60 29.61
CA LEU A 178 -18.94 -15.38 29.60
C LEU A 178 -19.46 -15.11 31.02
N GLU A 179 -18.98 -15.86 32.01
CA GLU A 179 -19.36 -15.64 33.41
C GLU A 179 -18.80 -14.32 33.97
N ALA A 180 -17.61 -13.88 33.55
CA ALA A 180 -17.09 -12.55 33.89
C ALA A 180 -17.99 -11.43 33.33
N LYS A 181 -18.43 -11.55 32.07
CA LYS A 181 -19.37 -10.60 31.44
C LYS A 181 -20.70 -10.52 32.17
N LYS A 182 -21.29 -11.68 32.54
CA LYS A 182 -22.56 -11.72 33.29
C LYS A 182 -22.47 -10.99 34.64
N ARG A 183 -21.30 -10.99 35.26
CA ARG A 183 -21.02 -10.32 36.54
C ARG A 183 -20.58 -8.86 36.41
N GLY A 184 -20.41 -8.35 35.18
CA GLY A 184 -19.89 -7.00 34.93
C GLY A 184 -18.40 -6.82 35.22
N ASP A 185 -17.63 -7.92 35.28
CA ASP A 185 -16.19 -7.90 35.53
C ASP A 185 -15.41 -7.68 34.22
N GLU A 186 -15.31 -6.41 33.82
CA GLU A 186 -14.60 -5.98 32.61
C GLU A 186 -13.09 -6.32 32.63
N PRO A 187 -12.34 -6.12 33.73
CA PRO A 187 -10.93 -6.52 33.81
C PRO A 187 -10.72 -8.01 33.52
N MET A 188 -11.51 -8.90 34.14
CA MET A 188 -11.37 -10.33 33.88
C MET A 188 -11.82 -10.72 32.48
N THR A 189 -12.84 -10.07 31.94
CA THR A 189 -13.28 -10.27 30.55
C THR A 189 -12.16 -9.95 29.56
N PHE A 190 -11.36 -8.92 29.84
CA PHE A 190 -10.20 -8.54 29.05
C PHE A 190 -9.04 -9.52 29.22
N ILE A 191 -8.73 -9.94 30.46
CA ILE A 191 -7.67 -10.92 30.74
C ILE A 191 -7.93 -12.24 30.02
N TYR A 192 -9.15 -12.81 30.12
CA TYR A 192 -9.48 -14.05 29.42
C TYR A 192 -9.37 -13.92 27.90
N LYS A 193 -9.75 -12.75 27.34
CA LYS A 193 -9.57 -12.46 25.91
C LYS A 193 -8.08 -12.47 25.52
N ILE A 194 -7.21 -11.86 26.33
CA ILE A 194 -5.76 -11.86 26.08
C ILE A 194 -5.20 -13.27 26.16
N LEU A 195 -5.54 -14.05 27.19
CA LEU A 195 -5.01 -15.40 27.40
C LEU A 195 -5.32 -16.33 26.21
N MET A 196 -6.57 -16.32 25.72
CA MET A 196 -6.95 -17.07 24.53
C MET A 196 -6.16 -16.63 23.29
N ASN A 197 -5.91 -15.33 23.14
CA ASN A 197 -5.22 -14.76 21.99
C ASN A 197 -3.69 -14.77 22.10
N SER A 198 -3.13 -15.11 23.26
CA SER A 198 -1.68 -15.05 23.50
C SER A 198 -1.01 -16.42 23.40
N LEU A 199 -1.78 -17.51 23.51
CA LEU A 199 -1.24 -18.87 23.48
C LEU A 199 -0.57 -19.18 22.13
N TYR A 200 -1.21 -18.82 21.01
CA TYR A 200 -0.66 -19.15 19.70
C TYR A 200 0.66 -18.41 19.40
N GLY A 201 0.85 -17.21 19.95
CA GLY A 201 2.08 -16.42 19.81
C GLY A 201 3.28 -16.98 20.56
N ARG A 202 3.10 -18.03 21.38
CA ARG A 202 4.19 -18.72 22.11
C ARG A 202 4.65 -20.01 21.45
N PHE A 203 3.95 -20.53 20.44
CA PHE A 203 4.42 -21.73 19.69
C PHE A 203 5.61 -21.43 18.78
N ASP A 204 5.95 -20.15 18.59
CA ASP A 204 7.14 -19.66 17.90
C ASP A 204 8.45 -19.87 18.69
N LYS A 205 8.37 -20.32 19.95
CA LYS A 205 9.55 -20.63 20.79
C LYS A 205 9.39 -21.96 21.51
N LEU A 206 9.30 -23.05 20.75
CA LEU A 206 9.38 -24.40 21.32
C LEU A 206 10.85 -24.84 21.54
N ASN A 207 11.82 -24.28 20.80
CA ASN A 207 13.27 -24.33 21.06
C ASN A 207 14.02 -23.27 20.21
N ASP A 208 15.29 -22.96 20.50
CA ASP A 208 16.06 -21.81 19.97
C ASP A 208 16.30 -21.76 18.43
N ASP A 209 15.88 -22.75 17.65
CA ASP A 209 16.30 -22.91 16.24
C ASP A 209 15.18 -22.91 15.17
N TYR A 210 13.91 -22.66 15.52
CA TYR A 210 12.81 -22.65 14.53
C TYR A 210 11.81 -21.52 14.74
N TYR A 211 11.61 -20.70 13.70
CA TYR A 211 10.63 -19.61 13.63
C TYR A 211 9.49 -19.99 12.67
N ILE A 212 8.24 -19.67 13.02
CA ILE A 212 7.09 -19.79 12.10
C ILE A 212 6.58 -18.37 11.74
N VAL A 213 6.60 -18.05 10.44
CA VAL A 213 6.12 -16.77 9.90
C VAL A 213 4.58 -16.71 9.96
N ASN A 214 4.04 -15.62 10.51
CA ASN A 214 2.59 -15.34 10.55
C ASN A 214 2.14 -14.53 9.33
N TYR A 215 1.06 -14.96 8.67
CA TYR A 215 0.31 -14.14 7.72
C TYR A 215 -0.98 -13.61 8.38
N ILE A 216 -1.22 -12.30 8.23
CA ILE A 216 -2.53 -11.70 8.48
C ILE A 216 -3.25 -11.65 7.12
N SER A 217 -4.18 -12.58 6.87
CA SER A 217 -5.06 -12.47 5.71
C SER A 217 -6.21 -11.52 6.05
N ASN A 218 -6.20 -10.33 5.46
CA ASN A 218 -7.33 -9.41 5.53
C ASN A 218 -8.42 -9.87 4.54
N SER A 219 -9.09 -10.98 4.84
CA SER A 219 -10.16 -11.53 4.01
C SER A 219 -11.49 -10.83 4.33
N GLN A 220 -11.59 -9.54 4.01
CA GLN A 220 -12.91 -8.94 3.79
C GLN A 220 -13.25 -9.18 2.32
N ILE A 221 -14.13 -10.16 2.08
CA ILE A 221 -14.83 -10.31 0.80
C ILE A 221 -15.76 -9.11 0.72
N VAL A 222 -15.37 -8.09 -0.03
CA VAL A 222 -16.26 -6.99 -0.40
C VAL A 222 -17.25 -7.56 -1.41
N ASP A 223 -18.54 -7.44 -1.11
CA ASP A 223 -19.61 -7.89 -2.00
C ASP A 223 -19.55 -7.11 -3.33
N ASP A 224 -19.45 -7.84 -4.45
CA ASP A 224 -19.34 -7.29 -5.82
C ASP A 224 -20.55 -6.42 -6.22
N THR A 225 -21.63 -6.44 -5.44
CA THR A 225 -22.89 -5.73 -5.72
C THR A 225 -22.82 -4.21 -5.49
N GLU A 226 -21.81 -3.70 -4.77
CA GLU A 226 -21.63 -2.25 -4.55
C GLU A 226 -20.67 -1.57 -5.54
N TRP A 227 -20.04 -2.32 -6.45
CA TRP A 227 -19.05 -1.73 -7.37
C TRP A 227 -19.69 -0.90 -8.49
N LYS A 228 -19.69 0.42 -8.31
CA LYS A 228 -19.92 1.38 -9.39
C LYS A 228 -18.57 1.73 -10.02
N ALA A 229 -18.31 1.19 -11.21
CA ALA A 229 -17.11 1.53 -11.98
C ALA A 229 -17.01 3.07 -12.13
N PRO A 230 -15.87 3.69 -11.79
CA PRO A 230 -15.71 5.13 -11.95
C PRO A 230 -15.83 5.48 -13.44
N LYS A 231 -16.68 6.45 -13.79
CA LYS A 231 -17.01 6.79 -15.18
C LYS A 231 -15.82 7.18 -16.07
N HIS A 232 -14.63 7.40 -15.49
CA HIS A 232 -13.41 7.85 -16.19
C HIS A 232 -12.12 7.31 -15.54
N SER A 233 -12.05 6.01 -15.23
CA SER A 233 -10.82 5.40 -14.67
C SER A 233 -10.05 4.62 -15.74
N ALA A 234 -8.80 5.01 -15.98
CA ALA A 234 -7.84 4.27 -16.81
C ALA A 234 -7.00 3.33 -15.93
N VAL A 235 -7.63 2.29 -15.39
CA VAL A 235 -6.99 1.36 -14.44
C VAL A 235 -5.74 0.68 -15.01
N GLN A 236 -5.68 0.50 -16.34
CA GLN A 236 -4.54 -0.06 -17.03
C GLN A 236 -3.25 0.73 -16.80
N LEU A 237 -3.33 2.06 -16.68
CA LEU A 237 -2.14 2.88 -16.44
C LEU A 237 -1.66 2.70 -15.00
N SER A 238 -2.56 2.71 -14.03
CA SER A 238 -2.20 2.53 -12.61
C SER A 238 -1.65 1.12 -12.34
N ALA A 239 -2.27 0.10 -12.93
CA ALA A 239 -1.80 -1.27 -12.83
C ALA A 239 -0.44 -1.46 -13.51
N ALA A 240 -0.20 -0.84 -14.67
CA ALA A 240 1.10 -0.88 -15.34
C ALA A 240 2.18 -0.17 -14.52
N ILE A 241 1.92 1.02 -14.00
CA ILE A 241 2.89 1.78 -13.17
C ILE A 241 3.33 0.95 -11.96
N THR A 242 2.39 0.35 -11.24
CA THR A 242 2.70 -0.46 -10.05
C THR A 242 3.37 -1.80 -10.40
N ALA A 243 2.98 -2.43 -11.52
CA ALA A 243 3.65 -3.63 -12.01
C ALA A 243 5.10 -3.35 -12.43
N CYS A 244 5.33 -2.30 -13.23
CA CYS A 244 6.66 -1.89 -13.64
C CYS A 244 7.54 -1.48 -12.46
N ALA A 245 6.97 -0.85 -11.42
CA ALA A 245 7.68 -0.59 -10.17
C ALA A 245 8.17 -1.88 -9.50
N ARG A 246 7.31 -2.89 -9.36
CA ARG A 246 7.73 -4.20 -8.81
C ARG A 246 8.78 -4.91 -9.68
N ILE A 247 8.62 -4.86 -11.01
CA ILE A 247 9.59 -5.43 -11.96
C ILE A 247 10.95 -4.72 -11.84
N HIS A 248 10.96 -3.40 -11.71
CA HIS A 248 12.17 -2.60 -11.52
C HIS A 248 12.90 -2.95 -10.22
N MET A 249 12.16 -3.18 -9.13
CA MET A 249 12.72 -3.57 -7.84
C MET A 249 13.23 -5.02 -7.80
N TYR A 250 12.65 -5.91 -8.61
CA TYR A 250 12.87 -7.35 -8.53
C TYR A 250 14.33 -7.81 -8.62
N PRO A 251 15.21 -7.26 -9.49
CA PRO A 251 16.63 -7.64 -9.54
C PRO A 251 17.36 -7.40 -8.22
N HIS A 252 16.92 -6.41 -7.44
CA HIS A 252 17.52 -6.08 -6.15
C HIS A 252 16.91 -6.91 -5.02
N ILE A 253 15.60 -7.13 -5.08
CA ILE A 253 14.87 -7.98 -4.13
C ILE A 253 15.30 -9.44 -4.21
N SER A 254 15.56 -9.94 -5.42
CA SER A 254 15.94 -11.34 -5.67
C SER A 254 17.39 -11.68 -5.30
N ARG A 255 18.17 -10.70 -4.82
CA ARG A 255 19.51 -10.95 -4.31
C ARG A 255 19.45 -11.82 -3.06
N GLU A 256 20.38 -12.77 -2.95
CA GLU A 256 20.48 -13.67 -1.79
C GLU A 256 20.72 -12.89 -0.48
N ASP A 257 21.34 -11.72 -0.55
CA ASP A 257 21.62 -10.83 0.57
C ASP A 257 20.55 -9.76 0.82
N CYS A 258 19.36 -9.88 0.22
CA CYS A 258 18.23 -9.02 0.55
C CYS A 258 17.62 -9.40 1.90
N TYR A 259 17.44 -8.42 2.79
CA TYR A 259 16.87 -8.60 4.12
C TYR A 259 15.41 -8.17 4.18
N TYR A 260 15.12 -7.03 3.55
CA TYR A 260 13.84 -6.36 3.64
C TYR A 260 13.60 -5.53 2.39
N THR A 261 12.34 -5.36 2.04
CA THR A 261 11.91 -4.38 1.05
C THR A 261 10.56 -3.81 1.44
N ASP A 262 10.38 -2.52 1.15
CA ASP A 262 9.09 -1.84 1.24
C ASP A 262 8.94 -0.87 0.09
N THR A 263 8.14 -1.26 -0.89
CA THR A 263 7.72 -0.50 -2.07
C THR A 263 8.88 -0.02 -2.95
N ASP A 264 9.59 1.00 -2.53
CA ASP A 264 10.71 1.69 -3.18
C ASP A 264 12.02 1.59 -2.41
N SER A 265 12.01 0.97 -1.23
CA SER A 265 13.18 0.76 -0.39
C SER A 265 13.62 -0.70 -0.31
N ILE A 266 14.93 -0.90 -0.12
CA ILE A 266 15.55 -2.21 0.10
C ILE A 266 16.64 -2.12 1.18
N VAL A 267 16.81 -3.24 1.88
CA VAL A 267 17.91 -3.44 2.83
C VAL A 267 18.74 -4.64 2.39
N LEU A 268 20.03 -4.42 2.16
CA LEU A 268 20.96 -5.40 1.61
C LEU A 268 22.13 -5.68 2.56
N GLY A 269 22.71 -6.88 2.49
CA GLY A 269 23.93 -7.25 3.21
C GLY A 269 25.21 -6.74 2.56
N SER A 270 25.18 -6.48 1.25
CA SER A 270 26.31 -5.95 0.47
C SER A 270 25.84 -4.72 -0.31
N PRO A 271 26.72 -3.76 -0.60
CA PRO A 271 26.32 -2.52 -1.26
C PRO A 271 25.82 -2.77 -2.69
N LEU A 272 24.98 -1.85 -3.18
CA LEU A 272 24.72 -1.71 -4.62
C LEU A 272 25.97 -1.21 -5.33
N SER A 273 26.04 -1.41 -6.65
CA SER A 273 27.15 -0.84 -7.44
C SER A 273 27.11 0.69 -7.42
N ASP A 274 28.29 1.31 -7.41
CA ASP A 274 28.43 2.77 -7.38
C ASP A 274 27.75 3.46 -8.59
N ASP A 275 27.66 2.77 -9.74
CA ASP A 275 26.97 3.28 -10.93
C ASP A 275 25.47 3.51 -10.69
N LEU A 276 24.82 2.62 -9.93
CA LEU A 276 23.38 2.73 -9.62
C LEU A 276 23.08 3.82 -8.59
N VAL A 277 24.02 4.06 -7.66
CA VAL A 277 23.89 5.10 -6.64
C VAL A 277 24.24 6.48 -7.24
N SER A 278 25.30 6.55 -8.04
CA SER A 278 25.77 7.79 -8.66
C SER A 278 24.84 8.34 -9.74
N SER A 279 24.07 7.47 -10.41
CA SER A 279 23.04 7.87 -11.38
C SER A 279 21.88 8.67 -10.75
N LYS A 280 21.83 8.74 -9.41
CA LYS A 280 20.69 9.23 -8.62
C LYS A 280 19.42 8.43 -8.87
N GLU A 281 19.53 7.19 -9.34
CA GLU A 281 18.40 6.27 -9.30
C GLU A 281 18.14 5.83 -7.85
N TRP A 282 19.22 5.44 -7.17
CA TRP A 282 19.18 5.04 -5.77
C TRP A 282 19.81 6.08 -4.84
N VAL A 283 19.21 6.27 -3.67
CA VAL A 283 19.76 7.05 -2.56
C VAL A 283 20.18 6.08 -1.46
N SER A 284 21.44 6.17 -1.05
CA SER A 284 21.87 5.53 0.19
C SER A 284 21.37 6.35 1.38
N LEU A 285 20.77 5.68 2.35
CA LEU A 285 20.25 6.30 3.57
C LEU A 285 21.10 5.98 4.81
N ASN A 286 22.31 5.48 4.57
CA ASN A 286 23.33 5.21 5.59
C ASN A 286 24.07 6.48 6.02
#